data_AF-A0A6A4ICL3-F1
#
_entry.id   AF-A0A6A4ICL3-F1
#
_cell.length_a   1.000
_cell.length_b   1.000
_cell.length_c   1.000
_cell.angle_alpha   90.00
_cell.angle_beta   90.00
_cell.angle_gamma   90.00
#
_symmetry.space_group_name_H-M   'P 1'
#
loop_
_entity.id
_entity.type
_entity.pdbx_description
1 polymer ?
#
loop_
_entity_poly.entity_id
_entity_poly.type
_entity_poly.pdbx_seq_one_letter_code
_entity_poly.pdbx_strand_id
1 'polypeptide(L)'
;MAHFHESIAQCVWPKERVSTRLCAKCGDSFDLDLHELKYDEMMRRVRSGYSPAGLEHAFHSKLLADAHEEMDLCQTEIRRLQDLSRAIEAQKKLIGSYIAGIRCIISPIRSLPVELLGEIFKYVCCGDIGVNCMGDDDDQLPTLTLSRVCIRWYDLVTSMPVLWSSFGSRALDHPFTSSLFNLFLERSRLHLIDFKLHCMNSDLTAHSFSSLTIFENSNRWRHVHITARDSFVEEILQSLIDSGKSLPGLLSLILESSINIEILFSRPPELFYTVRTFSFSR
;
A
#
# COMPACT_ATOMS: atom_id res chain seq x y z
N MET A 1 35.59 -25.43 -16.52
CA MET A 1 36.08 -26.31 -15.44
C MET A 1 35.42 -25.86 -14.16
N ALA A 2 34.44 -26.62 -13.65
CA ALA A 2 33.82 -26.33 -12.37
C ALA A 2 34.87 -26.52 -11.26
N HIS A 3 35.13 -25.46 -10.49
CA HIS A 3 36.07 -25.53 -9.37
C HIS A 3 35.42 -26.32 -8.24
N PHE A 4 35.96 -27.51 -7.94
CA PHE A 4 35.67 -28.20 -6.69
C PHE A 4 36.24 -27.36 -5.54
N HIS A 5 35.36 -26.88 -4.66
CA HIS A 5 35.73 -25.97 -3.57
C HIS A 5 36.22 -26.71 -2.31
N GLU A 6 36.04 -28.03 -2.28
CA GLU A 6 36.45 -28.93 -1.21
C GLU A 6 37.56 -29.88 -1.67
N SER A 7 38.46 -30.23 -0.75
CA SER A 7 39.54 -31.17 -1.05
C SER A 7 38.97 -32.56 -1.32
N ILE A 8 39.37 -33.21 -2.41
CA ILE A 8 38.98 -34.60 -2.74
C ILE A 8 39.35 -35.56 -1.58
N ALA A 9 40.37 -35.22 -0.78
CA ALA A 9 40.77 -35.97 0.42
C ALA A 9 39.70 -35.99 1.53
N GLN A 10 38.74 -35.06 1.49
CA GLN A 10 37.69 -34.90 2.50
C GLN A 10 36.36 -35.56 2.06
N CYS A 11 36.27 -36.05 0.82
CA CYS A 11 35.10 -36.76 0.33
C CYS A 11 34.97 -38.13 0.99
N VAL A 12 33.83 -38.39 1.64
CA VAL A 12 33.48 -39.71 2.15
C VAL A 12 32.88 -40.52 1.00
N TRP A 13 33.64 -41.48 0.49
CA TRP A 13 33.17 -42.37 -0.56
C TRP A 13 32.25 -43.45 0.04
N PRO A 14 31.01 -43.59 -0.44
CA PRO A 14 30.10 -44.61 0.05
C PRO A 14 30.62 -46.00 -0.38
N LYS A 15 30.61 -46.95 0.57
CA LYS A 15 31.07 -48.34 0.34
C LYS A 15 30.02 -49.20 -0.38
N GLU A 16 28.79 -48.70 -0.47
CA GLU A 16 27.63 -49.34 -1.10
C GLU A 16 26.96 -48.35 -2.07
N ARG A 17 26.18 -48.86 -3.04
CA ARG A 17 25.40 -48.02 -3.96
C ARG A 17 24.49 -47.08 -3.17
N VAL A 18 24.54 -45.80 -3.50
CA VAL A 18 23.68 -44.80 -2.85
C VAL A 18 22.39 -44.68 -3.64
N SER A 19 21.29 -45.12 -3.04
CA SER A 19 19.95 -44.98 -3.62
C SER A 19 19.20 -43.83 -2.93
N THR A 20 18.74 -42.86 -3.72
CA THR A 20 17.89 -41.75 -3.26
C THR A 20 16.46 -41.99 -3.74
N ARG A 21 15.53 -42.18 -2.81
CA ARG A 21 14.12 -42.38 -3.15
C ARG A 21 13.49 -41.07 -3.65
N LEU A 22 13.07 -41.05 -4.91
CA LEU A 22 12.49 -39.87 -5.56
C LEU A 22 10.97 -39.78 -5.37
N CYS A 23 10.28 -40.93 -5.38
CA CYS A 23 8.83 -40.95 -5.24
C CYS A 23 8.36 -42.05 -4.28
N ALA A 24 7.66 -41.64 -3.21
CA ALA A 24 7.08 -42.58 -2.25
C ALA A 24 5.89 -43.39 -2.81
N LYS A 25 5.23 -42.90 -3.88
CA LYS A 25 4.02 -43.52 -4.44
C LYS A 25 4.32 -44.66 -5.42
N CYS A 26 5.23 -44.45 -6.37
CA CYS A 26 5.60 -45.48 -7.36
C CYS A 26 6.89 -46.22 -7.00
N GLY A 27 7.65 -45.75 -6.00
CA GLY A 27 8.91 -46.36 -5.58
C GLY A 27 10.12 -45.95 -6.41
N ASP A 28 9.96 -44.98 -7.32
CA ASP A 28 11.04 -44.45 -8.15
C ASP A 28 12.23 -43.96 -7.30
N SER A 29 13.44 -44.32 -7.72
CA SER A 29 14.70 -44.05 -7.02
C SER A 29 15.81 -43.72 -7.99
N PHE A 30 16.72 -42.85 -7.56
CA PHE A 30 17.95 -42.53 -8.25
C PHE A 30 19.10 -43.27 -7.59
N ASP A 31 19.74 -44.18 -8.32
CA ASP A 31 20.87 -44.97 -7.83
C ASP A 31 22.15 -44.40 -8.40
N LEU A 32 23.09 -44.03 -7.52
CA LEU A 32 24.42 -43.59 -7.90
C LEU A 32 25.36 -44.80 -7.98
N ASP A 33 25.85 -45.11 -9.17
CA ASP A 33 26.79 -46.21 -9.41
C ASP A 33 28.19 -45.67 -9.72
N LEU A 34 28.89 -45.19 -8.70
CA LEU A 34 30.29 -44.75 -8.81
C LEU A 34 31.23 -45.73 -8.14
N HIS A 35 32.33 -46.05 -8.83
CA HIS A 35 33.39 -46.86 -8.26
C HIS A 35 34.17 -46.07 -7.20
N GLU A 36 34.53 -46.71 -6.09
CA GLU A 36 35.32 -46.10 -5.02
C GLU A 36 36.66 -45.58 -5.55
N LEU A 37 36.91 -44.28 -5.36
CA LEU A 37 38.21 -43.70 -5.66
C LEU A 37 39.17 -43.98 -4.50
N LYS A 38 40.17 -44.83 -4.73
CA LYS A 38 41.26 -45.08 -3.77
C LYS A 38 42.21 -43.88 -3.71
N TYR A 39 41.77 -42.80 -3.05
CA TYR A 39 42.44 -41.50 -3.04
C TYR A 39 43.93 -41.58 -2.66
N ASP A 40 44.28 -42.28 -1.58
CA ASP A 40 45.67 -42.36 -1.10
C ASP A 40 46.58 -43.15 -2.05
N GLU A 41 46.06 -44.16 -2.74
CA GLU A 41 46.81 -44.92 -3.75
C GLU A 41 46.99 -44.09 -5.02
N MET A 42 45.92 -43.43 -5.47
CA MET A 42 45.97 -42.53 -6.63
C MET A 42 46.99 -41.39 -6.40
N MET A 43 46.92 -40.71 -5.26
CA MET A 43 47.79 -39.59 -4.94
C MET A 43 49.25 -40.01 -4.79
N ARG A 44 49.53 -41.21 -4.28
CA ARG A 44 50.89 -41.76 -4.24
C ARG A 44 51.47 -41.94 -5.64
N ARG A 45 50.68 -42.47 -6.58
CA ARG A 45 51.09 -42.61 -8.00
C ARG A 45 51.35 -41.26 -8.67
N VAL A 46 50.45 -40.30 -8.47
CA VAL A 46 50.62 -38.94 -9.02
C VAL A 46 51.90 -38.29 -8.49
N ARG A 47 52.15 -38.39 -7.17
CA ARG A 47 53.35 -37.80 -6.52
C ARG A 47 54.65 -38.49 -6.89
N SER A 48 54.63 -39.77 -7.31
CA SER A 48 55.82 -40.49 -7.77
C SER A 48 56.19 -40.19 -9.23
N GLY A 49 55.44 -39.33 -9.92
CA GLY A 49 55.62 -39.07 -11.35
C GLY A 49 55.15 -40.22 -12.25
N TYR A 50 54.29 -41.10 -11.73
CA TYR A 50 53.71 -42.19 -12.50
C TYR A 50 52.86 -41.65 -13.64
N SER A 51 53.07 -42.18 -14.86
CA SER A 51 52.25 -41.87 -16.03
C SER A 51 51.55 -43.14 -16.51
N PRO A 52 50.21 -43.23 -16.44
CA PRO A 52 49.48 -44.38 -16.96
C PRO A 52 49.63 -44.45 -18.49
N ALA A 53 49.97 -45.63 -19.01
CA ALA A 53 50.11 -45.86 -20.46
C ALA A 53 49.24 -47.03 -20.94
N GLY A 54 48.88 -47.03 -22.23
CA GLY A 54 48.16 -48.12 -22.88
C GLY A 54 46.80 -48.42 -22.24
N LEU A 55 46.61 -49.65 -21.75
CA LEU A 55 45.34 -50.15 -21.23
C LEU A 55 44.86 -49.43 -19.96
N GLU A 56 45.78 -48.99 -19.09
CA GLU A 56 45.41 -48.28 -17.86
C GLU A 56 44.88 -46.88 -18.14
N HIS A 57 45.48 -46.17 -19.11
CA HIS A 57 44.97 -44.88 -19.55
C HIS A 57 43.56 -45.03 -20.14
N ALA A 58 43.33 -46.07 -20.95
CA ALA A 58 42.01 -46.36 -21.50
C ALA A 58 40.98 -46.68 -20.41
N PHE A 59 41.38 -47.44 -19.37
CA PHE A 59 40.54 -47.73 -18.21
C PHE A 59 40.14 -46.46 -17.45
N HIS A 60 41.09 -45.58 -17.12
CA HIS A 60 40.80 -44.32 -16.42
C HIS A 60 39.97 -43.36 -17.28
N SER A 61 40.22 -43.31 -18.59
CA SER A 61 39.41 -42.52 -19.52
C SER A 61 37.96 -42.99 -19.56
N LYS A 62 37.72 -44.31 -19.56
CA LYS A 62 36.38 -44.87 -19.47
C LYS A 62 35.70 -44.52 -18.15
N LEU A 63 36.39 -44.68 -17.02
CA LEU A 63 35.84 -44.34 -15.70
C LEU A 63 35.44 -42.86 -15.61
N LEU A 64 36.21 -41.97 -16.24
CA LEU A 64 35.88 -40.54 -16.32
C LEU A 64 34.63 -40.31 -17.19
N ALA A 65 34.50 -41.01 -18.31
CA ALA A 65 33.32 -40.92 -19.18
C ALA A 65 32.06 -41.41 -18.46
N ASP A 66 32.12 -42.57 -17.79
CA ASP A 66 31.02 -43.13 -17.00
C ASP A 66 30.62 -42.13 -15.88
N ALA A 67 31.58 -41.53 -15.18
CA ALA A 67 31.29 -40.52 -14.14
C ALA A 67 30.67 -39.23 -14.70
N HIS A 68 31.03 -38.82 -15.92
CA HIS A 68 30.39 -37.69 -16.59
C HIS A 68 28.93 -38.01 -16.96
N GLU A 69 28.65 -39.22 -17.44
CA GLU A 69 27.30 -39.68 -17.75
C GLU A 69 26.42 -39.69 -16.48
N GLU A 70 26.91 -40.22 -15.37
CA GLU A 70 26.22 -40.19 -14.07
C GLU A 70 25.92 -38.75 -13.58
N MET A 71 26.86 -37.83 -13.79
CA MET A 71 26.66 -36.42 -13.45
C MET A 71 25.57 -35.77 -14.33
N ASP A 72 25.55 -36.06 -15.63
CA ASP A 72 24.52 -35.55 -16.55
C ASP A 72 23.14 -36.12 -16.24
N LEU A 73 23.06 -37.40 -15.83
CA LEU A 73 21.84 -38.03 -15.33
C LEU A 73 21.33 -37.31 -14.07
N CYS A 74 22.21 -37.10 -13.08
CA CYS A 74 21.88 -36.36 -11.86
C CYS A 74 21.37 -34.95 -12.17
N GLN A 75 22.05 -34.22 -13.06
CA GLN A 75 21.66 -32.86 -13.44
C GLN A 75 20.30 -32.82 -14.17
N THR A 76 20.00 -33.85 -14.95
CA THR A 76 18.70 -33.99 -15.63
C THR A 76 17.58 -34.26 -14.63
N GLU A 77 17.84 -35.14 -13.66
CA GLU A 77 16.87 -35.46 -12.62
C GLU A 77 16.61 -34.29 -11.67
N ILE A 78 17.65 -33.54 -11.30
CA ILE A 78 17.51 -32.28 -10.55
C ILE A 78 16.62 -31.29 -11.31
N ARG A 79 16.84 -31.11 -12.62
CA ARG A 79 16.01 -30.22 -13.44
C ARG A 79 14.55 -30.67 -13.46
N ARG A 80 14.31 -31.98 -13.67
CA ARG A 80 12.97 -32.56 -13.67
C ARG A 80 12.23 -32.34 -12.35
N LEU A 81 12.90 -32.55 -11.22
CA LEU A 81 12.33 -32.34 -9.89
C LEU A 81 12.07 -30.86 -9.58
N GLN A 82 12.97 -29.97 -10.01
CA GLN A 82 12.77 -28.53 -9.92
C GLN A 82 11.56 -28.06 -10.76
N ASP A 83 11.40 -28.59 -11.98
CA ASP A 83 10.23 -28.33 -12.83
C ASP A 83 8.94 -28.78 -12.16
N LEU A 84 8.94 -29.98 -11.57
CA LEU A 84 7.78 -30.49 -10.84
C LEU A 84 7.45 -29.64 -9.60
N SER A 85 8.47 -29.22 -8.84
CA SER A 85 8.30 -28.32 -7.69
C SER A 85 7.65 -27.00 -8.12
N ARG A 86 8.16 -26.40 -9.19
CA ARG A 86 7.58 -25.17 -9.77
C ARG A 86 6.11 -25.36 -10.19
N ALA A 87 5.79 -26.49 -10.80
CA ALA A 87 4.41 -26.80 -11.21
C ALA A 87 3.47 -26.92 -10.00
N ILE A 88 3.90 -27.60 -8.93
CA ILE A 88 3.11 -27.74 -7.69
C ILE A 88 2.98 -26.39 -6.98
N GLU A 89 4.04 -25.57 -6.94
CA GLU A 89 3.98 -24.21 -6.38
C GLU A 89 3.00 -23.32 -7.16
N ALA A 90 2.97 -23.42 -8.48
CA ALA A 90 1.98 -22.72 -9.31
C ALA A 90 0.56 -23.18 -9.00
N GLN A 91 0.32 -24.48 -8.82
CA GLN A 91 -0.98 -25.01 -8.38
C GLN A 91 -1.36 -24.51 -6.99
N LYS A 92 -0.43 -24.49 -6.03
CA LYS A 92 -0.64 -23.94 -4.69
C LYS A 92 -1.03 -22.46 -4.75
N LYS A 93 -0.38 -21.66 -5.60
CA LYS A 93 -0.72 -20.26 -5.82
C LYS A 93 -2.13 -20.10 -6.39
N LEU A 94 -2.51 -20.92 -7.38
CA LEU A 94 -3.85 -20.91 -7.95
C LEU A 94 -4.93 -21.24 -6.92
N ILE A 95 -4.71 -22.27 -6.09
CA ILE A 95 -5.60 -22.62 -4.98
C ILE A 95 -5.70 -21.48 -3.97
N GLY A 96 -4.58 -20.81 -3.66
CA GLY A 96 -4.57 -19.63 -2.80
C GLY A 96 -5.47 -18.51 -3.35
N SER A 97 -5.36 -18.20 -4.64
CA SER A 97 -6.23 -17.22 -5.31
C SER A 97 -7.70 -17.64 -5.31
N TYR A 98 -7.99 -18.93 -5.50
CA TYR A 98 -9.35 -19.48 -5.44
C TYR A 98 -9.96 -19.32 -4.03
N ILE A 99 -9.21 -19.66 -2.98
CA ILE A 99 -9.62 -19.47 -1.59
C ILE A 99 -9.87 -17.99 -1.30
N ALA A 100 -8.98 -17.09 -1.74
CA ALA A 100 -9.15 -15.65 -1.57
C ALA A 100 -10.44 -15.16 -2.26
N GLY A 101 -10.71 -15.62 -3.49
CA GLY A 101 -11.94 -15.30 -4.22
C GLY A 101 -13.21 -15.74 -3.47
N ILE A 102 -13.25 -16.99 -2.97
CA ILE A 102 -14.38 -17.48 -2.16
C ILE A 102 -14.54 -16.62 -0.91
N ARG A 103 -13.45 -16.36 -0.17
CA ARG A 103 -13.47 -15.52 1.05
C ARG A 103 -14.03 -14.13 0.77
N CYS A 104 -13.70 -13.53 -0.37
CA CYS A 104 -14.27 -12.25 -0.79
C CYS A 104 -15.79 -12.35 -0.99
N ILE A 105 -16.29 -13.42 -1.62
CA ILE A 105 -17.72 -13.61 -1.89
C ILE A 105 -18.52 -13.84 -0.60
N ILE A 106 -17.98 -14.65 0.33
CA ILE A 106 -18.64 -14.99 1.60
C ILE A 106 -18.34 -13.99 2.72
N SER A 107 -17.65 -12.88 2.42
CA SER A 107 -17.25 -11.90 3.42
C SER A 107 -18.48 -11.33 4.14
N PRO A 108 -18.51 -11.31 5.50
CA PRO A 108 -19.66 -10.82 6.27
C PRO A 108 -20.09 -9.39 5.93
N ILE A 109 -19.15 -8.55 5.49
CA ILE A 109 -19.47 -7.17 5.09
C ILE A 109 -20.45 -7.13 3.91
N ARG A 110 -20.52 -8.19 3.09
CA ARG A 110 -21.47 -8.31 1.97
C ARG A 110 -22.87 -8.66 2.44
N SER A 111 -23.05 -9.24 3.61
CA SER A 111 -24.38 -9.49 4.19
C SER A 111 -24.89 -8.36 5.10
N LEU A 112 -24.06 -7.34 5.36
CA LEU A 112 -24.51 -6.19 6.16
C LEU A 112 -25.64 -5.42 5.44
N PRO A 113 -26.72 -5.08 6.17
CA PRO A 113 -27.69 -4.08 5.72
C PRO A 113 -27.01 -2.76 5.36
N VAL A 114 -27.63 -2.03 4.42
CA VAL A 114 -27.09 -0.77 3.90
C VAL A 114 -26.97 0.30 4.97
N GLU A 115 -27.85 0.25 5.98
CA GLU A 115 -27.88 1.17 7.12
C GLU A 115 -26.62 0.98 7.99
N LEU A 116 -26.30 -0.26 8.35
CA LEU A 116 -25.09 -0.55 9.14
C LEU A 116 -23.81 -0.25 8.36
N LEU A 117 -23.81 -0.53 7.05
CA LEU A 117 -22.69 -0.18 6.20
C LEU A 117 -22.52 1.35 6.11
N GLY A 118 -23.62 2.09 6.04
CA GLY A 118 -23.63 3.55 6.06
C GLY A 118 -23.06 4.12 7.36
N GLU A 119 -23.40 3.55 8.52
CA GLU A 119 -22.81 3.96 9.80
C GLU A 119 -21.30 3.70 9.87
N ILE A 120 -20.84 2.55 9.36
CA ILE A 120 -19.40 2.27 9.23
C ILE A 120 -18.73 3.33 8.34
N PHE A 121 -19.34 3.69 7.20
CA PHE A 121 -18.78 4.69 6.30
C PHE A 121 -18.75 6.07 6.95
N LYS A 122 -19.77 6.45 7.73
CA LYS A 122 -19.76 7.71 8.50
C LYS A 122 -18.62 7.72 9.51
N TYR A 123 -18.38 6.62 10.22
CA TYR A 123 -17.28 6.53 11.16
C TYR A 123 -15.92 6.76 10.47
N VAL A 124 -15.75 6.23 9.27
CA VAL A 124 -14.51 6.36 8.48
C VAL A 124 -14.37 7.74 7.83
N CYS A 125 -15.45 8.29 7.26
CA CYS A 125 -15.44 9.51 6.46
C CYS A 125 -15.82 10.78 7.23
N CYS A 126 -16.24 10.66 8.49
CA CYS A 126 -16.69 11.78 9.32
C CYS A 126 -16.19 11.69 10.77
N GLY A 127 -15.22 10.82 11.06
CA GLY A 127 -14.70 10.63 12.42
C GLY A 127 -13.95 11.83 12.99
N ASP A 128 -13.41 12.70 12.12
CA ASP A 128 -12.76 13.96 12.49
C ASP A 128 -13.06 15.05 11.43
N ILE A 129 -12.85 16.31 11.81
CA ILE A 129 -12.97 17.47 10.91
C ILE A 129 -11.82 17.43 9.89
N GLY A 130 -12.18 17.40 8.62
CA GLY A 130 -11.20 17.38 7.54
C GLY A 130 -10.55 16.01 7.32
N VAL A 131 -11.18 14.92 7.77
CA VAL A 131 -10.67 13.55 7.60
C VAL A 131 -10.39 13.18 6.12
N ASN A 132 -11.15 13.75 5.18
CA ASN A 132 -10.80 13.73 3.76
C ASN A 132 -9.85 14.90 3.45
N CYS A 133 -8.59 14.77 3.85
CA CYS A 133 -7.58 15.82 3.69
C CYS A 133 -6.82 15.65 2.36
N MET A 134 -6.76 16.72 1.57
CA MET A 134 -6.03 16.80 0.29
C MET A 134 -4.65 17.46 0.50
N GLY A 135 -3.63 17.12 -0.27
CA GLY A 135 -2.33 17.77 -0.31
C GLY A 135 -1.09 16.92 0.02
N ASP A 136 -1.18 15.59 0.13
CA ASP A 136 -0.01 14.68 0.24
C ASP A 136 0.09 13.74 -0.98
N ASP A 137 1.31 13.31 -1.31
CA ASP A 137 1.59 12.35 -2.39
C ASP A 137 0.91 10.96 -2.19
N ASP A 138 0.40 10.69 -0.98
CA ASP A 138 -0.29 9.45 -0.59
C ASP A 138 -1.76 9.68 -0.14
N ASP A 139 -2.41 10.72 -0.68
CA ASP A 139 -3.79 11.12 -0.34
C ASP A 139 -4.84 10.03 -0.64
N GLN A 140 -4.98 9.06 0.26
CA GLN A 140 -6.13 8.18 0.30
C GLN A 140 -7.28 8.87 1.00
N LEU A 141 -8.03 9.68 0.26
CA LEU A 141 -9.28 10.27 0.74
C LEU A 141 -10.28 9.16 1.09
N PRO A 142 -10.65 8.96 2.36
CA PRO A 142 -11.46 7.80 2.76
C PRO A 142 -12.76 7.66 1.95
N THR A 143 -13.45 8.77 1.69
CA THR A 143 -14.69 8.78 0.90
C THR A 143 -14.45 8.27 -0.53
N LEU A 144 -13.36 8.68 -1.18
CA LEU A 144 -13.02 8.19 -2.51
C LEU A 144 -12.53 6.74 -2.49
N THR A 145 -11.74 6.35 -1.49
CA THR A 145 -11.27 4.97 -1.32
C THR A 145 -12.43 4.00 -1.19
N LEU A 146 -13.43 4.31 -0.35
CA LEU A 146 -14.63 3.50 -0.20
C LEU A 146 -15.43 3.42 -1.52
N SER A 147 -15.53 4.52 -2.26
CA SER A 147 -16.25 4.55 -3.54
C SER A 147 -15.65 3.64 -4.62
N ARG A 148 -14.37 3.26 -4.49
CA ARG A 148 -13.65 2.43 -5.47
C ARG A 148 -13.70 0.93 -5.17
N VAL A 149 -14.30 0.51 -4.05
CA VAL A 149 -14.28 -0.90 -3.62
C VAL A 149 -15.17 -1.79 -4.49
N CYS A 150 -16.43 -1.42 -4.65
CA CYS A 150 -17.37 -2.12 -5.54
C CYS A 150 -18.58 -1.21 -5.85
N ILE A 151 -19.39 -1.60 -6.84
CA ILE A 151 -20.57 -0.81 -7.26
C ILE A 151 -21.54 -0.53 -6.10
N ARG A 152 -21.76 -1.50 -5.19
CA ARG A 152 -22.62 -1.31 -4.02
C ARG A 152 -22.09 -0.21 -3.08
N TRP A 153 -20.77 -0.14 -2.91
CA TRP A 153 -20.14 0.87 -2.05
C TRP A 153 -20.15 2.22 -2.74
N TYR A 154 -19.91 2.26 -4.05
CA TYR A 154 -20.05 3.46 -4.86
C TYR A 154 -21.45 4.07 -4.77
N ASP A 155 -22.49 3.26 -4.98
CA ASP A 155 -23.89 3.70 -4.90
C ASP A 155 -24.21 4.24 -3.51
N LEU A 156 -23.76 3.54 -2.46
CA LEU A 156 -23.95 4.00 -1.09
C LEU A 156 -23.23 5.33 -0.84
N VAL A 157 -21.95 5.43 -1.18
CA VAL A 157 -21.15 6.64 -0.98
C VAL A 157 -21.74 7.84 -1.73
N THR A 158 -22.18 7.65 -2.98
CA THR A 158 -22.77 8.72 -3.79
C THR A 158 -24.19 9.10 -3.35
N SER A 159 -24.94 8.18 -2.75
CA SER A 159 -26.28 8.44 -2.21
C SER A 159 -26.29 9.18 -0.87
N MET A 160 -25.16 9.23 -0.15
CA MET A 160 -25.05 9.78 1.21
C MET A 160 -24.23 11.08 1.25
N PRO A 161 -24.87 12.27 1.20
CA PRO A 161 -24.16 13.56 1.17
C PRO A 161 -23.28 13.82 2.40
N VAL A 162 -23.65 13.26 3.56
CA VAL A 162 -22.88 13.38 4.80
C VAL A 162 -21.44 12.90 4.66
N LEU A 163 -21.18 11.87 3.85
CA LEU A 163 -19.83 11.31 3.64
C LEU A 163 -18.91 12.26 2.87
N TRP A 164 -19.47 13.27 2.23
CA TRP A 164 -18.76 14.31 1.48
C TRP A 164 -18.65 15.61 2.26
N SER A 165 -19.11 15.62 3.51
CA SER A 165 -19.29 16.85 4.28
C SER A 165 -18.15 17.14 5.26
N SER A 166 -17.20 16.22 5.45
CA SER A 166 -15.97 16.46 6.24
C SER A 166 -14.74 16.29 5.35
N PHE A 167 -14.06 17.39 5.04
CA PHE A 167 -12.92 17.39 4.12
C PHE A 167 -12.00 18.58 4.36
N GLY A 168 -10.80 18.55 3.80
CA GLY A 168 -9.82 19.59 4.05
C GLY A 168 -8.70 19.61 3.04
N SER A 169 -7.78 20.54 3.22
CA SER A 169 -6.58 20.63 2.41
C SER A 169 -5.40 21.15 3.22
N ARG A 170 -4.21 20.56 3.00
CA ARG A 170 -2.90 21.03 3.47
C ARG A 170 -2.13 21.83 2.43
N ALA A 171 -2.54 21.73 1.18
CA ALA A 171 -1.88 22.30 0.02
C ALA A 171 -2.93 22.67 -1.05
N LEU A 172 -3.27 23.96 -1.10
CA LEU A 172 -4.22 24.51 -2.06
C LEU A 172 -3.58 24.81 -3.42
N ASP A 173 -2.25 24.78 -3.51
CA ASP A 173 -1.44 24.94 -4.71
C ASP A 173 -1.34 23.65 -5.56
N HIS A 174 -1.76 22.50 -5.01
CA HIS A 174 -1.74 21.25 -5.75
C HIS A 174 -2.79 21.23 -6.89
N PRO A 175 -2.45 20.76 -8.11
CA PRO A 175 -3.27 20.97 -9.32
C PRO A 175 -4.70 20.43 -9.23
N PHE A 176 -4.92 19.40 -8.41
CA PHE A 176 -6.20 18.72 -8.30
C PHE A 176 -7.02 19.13 -7.07
N THR A 177 -6.44 19.92 -6.14
CA THR A 177 -7.09 20.26 -4.88
C THR A 177 -8.39 21.01 -5.13
N SER A 178 -8.40 22.04 -5.98
CA SER A 178 -9.63 22.82 -6.24
C SER A 178 -10.75 21.97 -6.84
N SER A 179 -10.41 21.07 -7.77
CA SER A 179 -11.38 20.15 -8.38
C SER A 179 -11.96 19.17 -7.36
N LEU A 180 -11.11 18.60 -6.50
CA LEU A 180 -11.55 17.70 -5.43
C LEU A 180 -12.39 18.46 -4.39
N PHE A 181 -11.97 19.64 -4.00
CA PHE A 181 -12.70 20.47 -3.04
C PHE A 181 -14.10 20.81 -3.57
N ASN A 182 -14.21 21.23 -4.83
CA ASN A 182 -15.51 21.49 -5.49
C ASN A 182 -16.35 20.21 -5.61
N LEU A 183 -15.74 19.05 -5.91
CA LEU A 183 -16.45 17.77 -5.93
C LEU A 183 -17.06 17.45 -4.54
N PHE A 184 -16.33 17.66 -3.45
CA PHE A 184 -16.86 17.45 -2.11
C PHE A 184 -18.00 18.43 -1.76
N LEU A 185 -17.87 19.71 -2.14
CA LEU A 185 -18.93 20.71 -1.99
C LEU A 185 -20.21 20.33 -2.76
N GLU A 186 -20.05 19.87 -4.01
CA GLU A 186 -21.17 19.44 -4.86
C GLU A 186 -21.86 18.20 -4.28
N ARG A 187 -21.09 17.19 -3.89
CA ARG A 187 -21.62 15.90 -3.41
C ARG A 187 -22.19 15.97 -2.00
N SER A 188 -21.78 16.94 -1.18
CA SER A 188 -22.39 17.21 0.12
C SER A 188 -23.76 17.90 0.03
N ARG A 189 -24.17 18.39 -1.15
CA ARG A 189 -25.51 18.92 -1.46
C ARG A 189 -25.99 20.03 -0.52
N LEU A 190 -26.90 19.74 0.39
CA LEU A 190 -27.44 20.68 1.39
C LEU A 190 -26.97 20.36 2.80
N HIS A 191 -26.11 19.34 2.96
CA HIS A 191 -25.61 18.94 4.25
C HIS A 191 -24.65 20.01 4.79
N LEU A 192 -24.64 20.16 6.12
CA LEU A 192 -23.70 21.02 6.82
C LEU A 192 -22.27 20.48 6.63
N ILE A 193 -21.32 21.38 6.41
CA ILE A 193 -19.94 21.06 6.06
C ILE A 193 -19.01 21.39 7.23
N ASP A 194 -18.10 20.47 7.49
CA ASP A 194 -16.94 20.65 8.33
C ASP A 194 -15.69 20.63 7.47
N PHE A 195 -14.82 21.62 7.60
CA PHE A 195 -13.58 21.59 6.84
C PHE A 195 -12.39 22.22 7.54
N LYS A 196 -11.20 21.71 7.19
CA LYS A 196 -9.91 22.21 7.66
C LYS A 196 -9.03 22.62 6.48
N LEU A 197 -8.56 23.86 6.48
CA LEU A 197 -7.66 24.39 5.45
C LEU A 197 -6.36 24.81 6.12
N HIS A 198 -5.25 24.36 5.58
CA HIS A 198 -3.92 24.77 5.99
C HIS A 198 -3.19 25.30 4.76
N CYS A 199 -2.90 26.59 4.73
CA CYS A 199 -2.42 27.31 3.55
C CYS A 199 -1.22 28.23 3.86
N MET A 200 -0.48 27.91 4.91
CA MET A 200 0.70 28.68 5.34
C MET A 200 1.82 28.73 4.29
N ASN A 201 1.98 27.68 3.50
CA ASN A 201 3.11 27.51 2.57
C ASN A 201 2.79 27.90 1.13
N SER A 202 1.52 28.18 0.83
CA SER A 202 1.05 28.39 -0.54
C SER A 202 1.03 29.89 -0.87
N ASP A 203 1.56 30.26 -2.03
CA ASP A 203 1.41 31.60 -2.63
C ASP A 203 0.01 31.81 -3.20
N LEU A 204 -0.99 31.62 -2.34
CA LEU A 204 -2.37 31.84 -2.70
C LEU A 204 -2.62 33.33 -2.76
N THR A 205 -3.00 33.77 -3.95
CA THR A 205 -3.74 35.00 -4.11
C THR A 205 -5.19 34.76 -3.71
N ALA A 206 -5.85 35.81 -3.21
CA ALA A 206 -7.31 35.90 -3.02
C ALA A 206 -8.14 35.12 -4.05
N HIS A 207 -7.77 35.25 -5.33
CA HIS A 207 -8.43 34.62 -6.47
C HIS A 207 -8.48 33.10 -6.39
N SER A 208 -7.46 32.46 -5.81
CA SER A 208 -7.42 31.01 -5.63
C SER A 208 -8.50 30.56 -4.65
N PHE A 209 -8.76 31.33 -3.60
CA PHE A 209 -9.81 31.01 -2.62
C PHE A 209 -11.20 31.41 -3.10
N SER A 210 -11.33 32.53 -3.83
CA SER A 210 -12.58 32.92 -4.49
C SER A 210 -13.04 31.91 -5.55
N SER A 211 -12.09 31.19 -6.16
CA SER A 211 -12.42 30.10 -7.10
C SER A 211 -12.93 28.83 -6.42
N LEU A 212 -12.65 28.66 -5.13
CA LEU A 212 -13.27 27.63 -4.32
C LEU A 212 -14.64 28.19 -3.94
N THR A 213 -15.72 27.52 -4.32
CA THR A 213 -17.12 27.93 -4.03
C THR A 213 -17.46 27.89 -2.52
N ILE A 214 -16.44 27.93 -1.66
CA ILE A 214 -16.44 27.94 -0.20
C ILE A 214 -17.37 29.02 0.35
N PHE A 215 -17.19 30.28 -0.07
CA PHE A 215 -18.01 31.39 0.44
C PHE A 215 -19.45 31.33 -0.03
N GLU A 216 -19.71 30.78 -1.21
CA GLU A 216 -21.07 30.55 -1.71
C GLU A 216 -21.81 29.54 -0.84
N ASN A 217 -21.07 28.58 -0.27
CA ASN A 217 -21.58 27.56 0.64
C ASN A 217 -21.45 27.93 2.13
N SER A 218 -21.16 29.21 2.45
CA SER A 218 -20.99 29.69 3.83
C SER A 218 -22.21 29.48 4.73
N ASN A 219 -23.41 29.47 4.14
CA ASN A 219 -24.65 29.15 4.84
C ASN A 219 -24.69 27.71 5.39
N ARG A 220 -23.86 26.82 4.85
CA ARG A 220 -23.77 25.40 5.22
C ARG A 220 -22.59 25.10 6.14
N TRP A 221 -21.77 26.08 6.49
CA TRP A 221 -20.62 25.85 7.37
C TRP A 221 -21.08 25.46 8.78
N ARG A 222 -20.40 24.47 9.38
CA ARG A 222 -20.65 24.01 10.75
C ARG A 222 -19.40 24.07 11.60
N HIS A 223 -18.35 23.33 11.24
CA HIS A 223 -17.04 23.42 11.88
C HIS A 223 -15.97 23.79 10.86
N VAL A 224 -15.47 25.01 10.94
CA VAL A 224 -14.48 25.54 10.00
C VAL A 224 -13.18 25.84 10.73
N HIS A 225 -12.07 25.34 10.21
CA HIS A 225 -10.73 25.64 10.70
C HIS A 225 -9.88 26.08 9.51
N ILE A 226 -9.38 27.31 9.52
CA ILE A 226 -8.50 27.85 8.49
C ILE A 226 -7.21 28.32 9.15
N THR A 227 -6.08 27.76 8.73
CA THR A 227 -4.73 28.14 9.15
C THR A 227 -4.04 28.81 7.94
N ALA A 228 -3.78 30.11 8.01
CA ALA A 228 -3.29 30.91 6.88
C ALA A 228 -2.39 32.09 7.29
N ARG A 229 -1.73 32.75 6.34
CA ARG A 229 -1.02 34.02 6.59
C ARG A 229 -1.97 35.13 7.05
N ASP A 230 -1.46 36.11 7.81
CA ASP A 230 -2.31 37.13 8.47
C ASP A 230 -3.15 37.91 7.45
N SER A 231 -2.53 38.32 6.33
CA SER A 231 -3.22 39.01 5.24
C SER A 231 -4.39 38.23 4.66
N PHE A 232 -4.31 36.90 4.66
CA PHE A 232 -5.33 36.03 4.12
C PHE A 232 -6.49 35.83 5.10
N VAL A 233 -6.17 35.71 6.40
CA VAL A 233 -7.19 35.66 7.46
C VAL A 233 -7.99 36.97 7.49
N GLU A 234 -7.33 38.11 7.39
CA GLU A 234 -7.97 39.42 7.32
C GLU A 234 -8.92 39.54 6.11
N GLU A 235 -8.48 39.05 4.95
CA GLU A 235 -9.30 39.05 3.74
C GLU A 235 -10.56 38.17 3.88
N ILE A 236 -10.43 36.98 4.47
CA ILE A 236 -11.58 36.11 4.75
C ILE A 236 -12.57 36.81 5.69
N LEU A 237 -12.08 37.43 6.76
CA LEU A 237 -12.90 38.17 7.71
C LEU A 237 -13.63 39.32 7.03
N GLN A 238 -12.91 40.11 6.23
CA GLN A 238 -13.49 41.23 5.49
C GLN A 238 -14.56 40.75 4.50
N SER A 239 -14.30 39.65 3.77
CA SER A 239 -15.28 39.05 2.85
C SER A 239 -16.55 38.57 3.55
N LEU A 240 -16.42 37.96 4.74
CA LEU A 240 -17.57 37.54 5.55
C LEU A 240 -18.38 38.74 6.07
N ILE A 241 -17.71 39.82 6.48
CA ILE A 241 -18.35 41.06 6.94
C ILE A 241 -19.06 41.76 5.78
N ASP A 242 -18.35 41.99 4.66
CA ASP A 242 -18.85 42.73 3.50
C ASP A 242 -20.01 42.01 2.81
N SER A 243 -19.97 40.68 2.77
CA SER A 243 -21.02 39.89 2.14
C SER A 243 -22.32 39.83 2.94
N GLY A 244 -22.30 40.21 4.23
CA GLY A 244 -23.46 40.17 5.12
C GLY A 244 -24.09 38.77 5.21
N LYS A 245 -23.34 37.71 4.90
CA LYS A 245 -23.88 36.36 4.79
C LYS A 245 -24.24 35.83 6.16
N SER A 246 -25.48 35.36 6.28
CA SER A 246 -25.93 34.60 7.44
C SER A 246 -25.19 33.26 7.49
N LEU A 247 -24.65 32.93 8.66
CA LEU A 247 -23.96 31.67 8.96
C LEU A 247 -24.83 30.82 9.91
N PRO A 248 -26.03 30.38 9.50
CA PRO A 248 -27.04 29.82 10.41
C PRO A 248 -26.65 28.45 10.97
N GLY A 249 -25.81 27.70 10.25
CA GLY A 249 -25.34 26.38 10.67
C GLY A 249 -24.03 26.39 11.47
N LEU A 250 -23.38 27.56 11.61
CA LEU A 250 -22.02 27.64 12.11
C LEU A 250 -21.97 27.42 13.62
N LEU A 251 -21.11 26.50 14.05
CA LEU A 251 -20.87 26.16 15.45
C LEU A 251 -19.47 26.53 15.90
N SER A 252 -18.48 26.40 15.03
CA SER A 252 -17.11 26.83 15.30
C SER A 252 -16.45 27.35 14.03
N LEU A 253 -15.73 28.47 14.16
CA LEU A 253 -14.88 29.02 13.12
C LEU A 253 -13.55 29.41 13.76
N ILE A 254 -12.51 28.65 13.46
CA ILE A 254 -11.16 28.86 13.95
C ILE A 254 -10.34 29.44 12.81
N LEU A 255 -9.71 30.60 13.04
CA LEU A 255 -8.88 31.29 12.06
C LEU A 255 -7.47 31.47 12.66
N GLU A 256 -6.60 30.50 12.42
CA GLU A 256 -5.23 30.55 12.90
C GLU A 256 -4.33 31.29 11.90
N SER A 257 -3.55 32.24 12.41
CA SER A 257 -2.45 32.84 11.66
C SER A 257 -1.15 32.77 12.44
N SER A 258 -0.08 33.39 11.92
CA SER A 258 1.16 33.63 12.67
C SER A 258 0.87 34.30 14.03
N ILE A 259 -0.26 35.01 14.13
CA ILE A 259 -0.90 35.47 15.35
C ILE A 259 -2.23 34.70 15.51
N ASN A 260 -2.41 33.96 16.61
CA ASN A 260 -3.61 33.16 16.84
C ASN A 260 -4.86 34.04 17.03
N ILE A 261 -5.91 33.83 16.22
CA ILE A 261 -7.24 34.43 16.41
C ILE A 261 -8.29 33.30 16.53
N GLU A 262 -8.63 32.92 17.75
CA GLU A 262 -9.77 32.01 17.98
C GLU A 262 -11.08 32.79 18.10
N ILE A 263 -12.03 32.55 17.19
CA ILE A 263 -13.38 33.13 17.26
C ILE A 263 -14.38 32.02 17.66
N LEU A 264 -14.73 31.96 18.94
CA LEU A 264 -15.72 31.01 19.44
C LEU A 264 -17.14 31.58 19.32
N PHE A 265 -17.99 30.90 18.54
CA PHE A 265 -19.41 31.23 18.39
C PHE A 265 -20.24 30.43 19.39
N SER A 266 -20.92 31.10 20.33
CA SER A 266 -21.87 30.44 21.25
C SER A 266 -23.27 30.39 20.61
N ARG A 267 -23.96 29.24 20.68
CA ARG A 267 -25.27 28.98 20.03
C ARG A 267 -26.43 29.88 20.52
N PRO A 268 -27.51 30.08 19.71
CA PRO A 268 -28.29 31.32 19.66
C PRO A 268 -29.71 31.18 20.28
N PRO A 269 -30.50 32.26 20.48
CA PRO A 269 -31.13 33.01 19.37
C PRO A 269 -30.96 34.53 19.51
N GLU A 270 -30.92 35.20 18.35
CA GLU A 270 -30.92 36.65 18.17
C GLU A 270 -29.61 37.41 18.48
N LEU A 271 -29.10 38.04 17.40
CA LEU A 271 -28.36 39.29 17.37
C LEU A 271 -26.83 39.31 17.67
N PHE A 272 -26.17 40.05 16.76
CA PHE A 272 -24.83 40.65 16.80
C PHE A 272 -23.62 39.71 16.92
N TYR A 273 -22.99 39.48 15.78
CA TYR A 273 -21.61 38.99 15.66
C TYR A 273 -20.67 39.94 16.42
N THR A 274 -20.15 39.50 17.57
CA THR A 274 -19.06 40.21 18.23
C THR A 274 -17.76 39.49 17.87
N VAL A 275 -17.05 39.99 16.86
CA VAL A 275 -15.66 39.60 16.62
C VAL A 275 -14.85 40.14 17.80
N ARG A 276 -14.45 39.27 18.74
CA ARG A 276 -13.49 39.62 19.78
C ARG A 276 -12.10 39.28 19.27
N THR A 277 -11.40 40.29 18.76
CA THR A 277 -9.96 40.23 18.53
C THR A 277 -9.25 40.20 19.87
N PHE A 278 -8.58 39.09 20.20
CA PHE A 278 -7.60 39.08 21.29
C PHE A 278 -6.23 39.38 20.69
N SER A 279 -5.81 40.64 20.75
CA SER A 279 -4.41 40.98 20.52
C SER A 279 -3.63 40.70 21.80
N PHE A 280 -2.81 39.65 21.80
CA PHE A 280 -1.73 39.57 22.79
C PHE A 280 -0.53 40.34 22.24
N SER A 281 -0.33 41.53 22.79
CA SER A 281 0.93 42.25 22.67
C SER A 281 1.87 41.78 23.77
N ARG A 282 3.00 41.19 23.37
CA ARG A 282 4.34 41.46 23.93
C ARG A 282 5.43 40.79 23.11
#